data_AF-A0A5N5TF80-F1
#
_entry.id   AF-A0A5N5TF80-F1
#
_cell.length_a   1.000
_cell.length_b   1.000
_cell.length_c   1.000
_cell.angle_alpha   90.00
_cell.angle_beta   90.00
_cell.angle_gamma   90.00
#
_symmetry.space_group_name_H-M   'P 1'
#
loop_
_entity.id
_entity.type
_entity.pdbx_description
1 polymer ?
#
loop_
_entity_poly.entity_id
_entity_poly.type
_entity_poly.pdbx_seq_one_letter_code
_entity_poly.pdbx_strand_id
1 'polypeptide(L)'
;MTKSLNVTANIESLSPEGPLVALDEYGNKFQETSSTLQKLSPKTFNLTKCQVSLSVCELVNLIYKTMEEACVSSEDFAEKLFHTVRNLLSMYWHIIPTAHSQTIANIPDHAALIHNNAVYLAHHAFLLGHHYKNRLPISSQTTTITAVDLGYMIRSTGCNVFLKSMLNHKNHLQDLIRKGVEAASLKWEETSVNPLQMSVQNCLKHLTKLKNAWMKILPRSVYCKSIGTLAGSVVEDLVLRVVALEEISTDEAIALINILSLLESNIPNLFSSDDEHVSQAEALKEVRLWEKLKELIIVLGASLQDLNERWLGGKGPLAHNFTSDEVKHLIKAIFQNTERRAQLLAKIK
;
A
#
# COMPACT_ATOMS: atom_id res chain seq x y z
N MET A 1 -5.66 -24.14 13.58
CA MET A 1 -5.27 -22.82 13.00
C MET A 1 -3.79 -22.48 13.22
N THR A 2 -2.92 -23.45 13.55
CA THR A 2 -1.47 -23.26 13.79
C THR A 2 -0.58 -23.81 12.67
N LYS A 3 -1.17 -24.25 11.55
CA LYS A 3 -0.40 -24.71 10.39
C LYS A 3 0.48 -23.57 9.87
N SER A 4 1.69 -23.94 9.42
CA SER A 4 2.66 -23.00 8.89
C SER A 4 2.07 -22.18 7.73
N LEU A 5 2.27 -20.86 7.79
CA LEU A 5 1.92 -19.91 6.72
C LEU A 5 2.80 -20.08 5.47
N ASN A 6 3.78 -20.98 5.51
CA ASN A 6 4.79 -21.16 4.45
C ASN A 6 4.23 -21.79 3.16
N VAL A 7 3.01 -22.35 3.17
CA VAL A 7 2.40 -22.93 1.97
C VAL A 7 1.24 -22.05 1.51
N THR A 8 1.37 -21.51 0.29
CA THR A 8 0.46 -20.53 -0.29
C THR A 8 -0.22 -21.04 -1.56
N ALA A 9 -1.35 -20.44 -1.89
CA ALA A 9 -2.08 -20.61 -3.15
C ALA A 9 -2.30 -19.24 -3.81
N ASN A 10 -2.25 -19.21 -5.15
CA ASN A 10 -2.61 -18.02 -5.92
C ASN A 10 -4.13 -17.99 -6.12
N ILE A 11 -4.78 -16.89 -5.78
CA ILE A 11 -6.15 -16.60 -6.16
C ILE A 11 -6.10 -15.84 -7.48
N GLU A 12 -6.67 -16.43 -8.53
CA GLU A 12 -6.85 -15.79 -9.81
C GLU A 12 -8.27 -15.22 -9.93
N SER A 13 -8.42 -14.14 -10.69
CA SER A 13 -9.76 -13.62 -10.99
C SER A 13 -10.49 -14.65 -11.85
N LEU A 14 -11.71 -15.02 -11.47
CA LEU A 14 -12.57 -15.90 -12.28
C LEU A 14 -12.66 -15.36 -13.73
N SER A 15 -12.60 -16.26 -14.71
CA SER A 15 -12.99 -15.97 -16.09
C SER A 15 -14.43 -15.44 -16.10
N PRO A 16 -14.81 -14.58 -17.06
CA PRO A 16 -16.14 -13.94 -17.07
C PRO A 16 -17.33 -14.92 -17.16
N GLU A 17 -17.08 -16.21 -17.37
CA GLU A 17 -18.08 -17.26 -17.33
C GLU A 17 -18.23 -17.81 -15.89
N GLY A 18 -18.83 -16.99 -15.02
CA GLY A 18 -19.40 -17.50 -13.76
C GLY A 18 -20.65 -18.35 -14.02
N PRO A 19 -21.01 -19.29 -13.11
CA PRO A 19 -21.99 -20.35 -13.38
C PRO A 19 -23.47 -19.93 -13.41
N LEU A 20 -23.78 -18.63 -13.40
CA LEU A 20 -25.16 -18.15 -13.27
C LEU A 20 -25.66 -17.56 -14.57
N VAL A 21 -26.26 -18.43 -15.41
CA VAL A 21 -27.18 -17.99 -16.47
C VAL A 21 -28.54 -17.76 -15.81
N ALA A 22 -28.96 -16.50 -15.70
CA ALA A 22 -30.30 -16.17 -15.26
C ALA A 22 -31.31 -16.54 -16.37
N LEU A 23 -32.11 -17.57 -16.09
CA LEU A 23 -33.21 -18.04 -16.93
C LEU A 23 -34.53 -17.59 -16.31
N ASP A 24 -35.52 -17.24 -17.14
CA ASP A 24 -36.89 -17.04 -16.68
C ASP A 24 -37.57 -18.38 -16.33
N GLU A 25 -38.81 -18.31 -15.82
CA GLU A 25 -39.63 -19.47 -15.45
C GLU A 25 -39.97 -20.41 -16.62
N TYR A 26 -39.62 -20.03 -17.86
CA TYR A 26 -39.80 -20.80 -19.09
C TYR A 26 -38.46 -21.24 -19.72
N GLY A 27 -37.33 -21.00 -19.06
CA GLY A 27 -36.01 -21.43 -19.51
C GLY A 27 -35.35 -20.51 -20.55
N ASN A 28 -35.85 -19.29 -20.76
CA ASN A 28 -35.26 -18.34 -21.70
C ASN A 28 -34.31 -17.37 -20.99
N LYS A 29 -33.25 -16.94 -21.67
CA LYS A 29 -32.36 -15.88 -21.18
C LYS A 29 -33.13 -14.56 -21.16
N PHE A 30 -33.13 -13.87 -20.02
CA PHE A 30 -33.75 -12.54 -19.86
C PHE A 30 -33.30 -11.58 -20.97
N GLN A 31 -34.25 -11.07 -21.77
CA GLN A 31 -34.00 -9.98 -22.72
C GLN A 31 -34.11 -8.63 -22.01
N GLU A 32 -33.11 -7.78 -22.23
CA GLU A 32 -32.87 -6.51 -21.53
C GLU A 32 -34.05 -5.53 -21.67
N THR A 33 -34.74 -5.22 -20.56
CA THR A 33 -35.59 -4.04 -20.48
C THR A 33 -34.85 -2.87 -19.83
N SER A 34 -34.63 -1.86 -20.67
CA SER A 34 -34.26 -0.46 -20.41
C SER A 34 -34.44 0.05 -18.97
N SER A 35 -33.35 0.09 -18.21
CA SER A 35 -33.07 1.14 -17.23
C SER A 35 -31.56 1.17 -16.97
N THR A 36 -30.96 2.33 -17.25
CA THR A 36 -29.52 2.55 -17.40
C THR A 36 -28.77 2.49 -16.06
N LEU A 37 -28.66 1.32 -15.46
CA LEU A 37 -27.47 1.00 -14.65
C LEU A 37 -26.36 0.73 -15.66
N GLN A 38 -25.33 1.60 -15.72
CA GLN A 38 -24.11 1.31 -16.46
C GLN A 38 -23.74 -0.15 -16.18
N LYS A 39 -23.71 -1.00 -17.22
CA LYS A 39 -23.45 -2.43 -17.08
C LYS A 39 -22.18 -2.61 -16.25
N LEU A 40 -22.35 -2.96 -14.98
CA LEU A 40 -21.24 -3.26 -14.09
C LEU A 40 -20.46 -4.39 -14.75
N SER A 41 -19.14 -4.28 -14.76
CA SER A 41 -18.31 -5.32 -15.35
C SER A 41 -18.66 -6.67 -14.71
N PRO A 42 -18.66 -7.79 -15.45
CA PRO A 42 -18.94 -9.11 -14.87
C PRO A 42 -17.94 -9.50 -13.77
N LYS A 43 -16.84 -8.76 -13.62
CA LYS A 43 -15.80 -8.95 -12.59
C LYS A 43 -15.95 -8.02 -11.38
N THR A 44 -17.03 -7.27 -11.26
CA THR A 44 -17.19 -6.22 -10.22
C THR A 44 -17.03 -6.74 -8.80
N PHE A 45 -17.45 -7.99 -8.54
CA PHE A 45 -17.32 -8.62 -7.23
C PHE A 45 -16.14 -9.59 -7.15
N ASN A 46 -15.33 -9.75 -8.19
CA ASN A 46 -14.19 -10.66 -8.14
C ASN A 46 -13.12 -10.11 -7.19
N LEU A 47 -12.58 -11.00 -6.37
CA LEU A 47 -11.37 -10.67 -5.63
C LEU A 47 -10.21 -10.45 -6.61
N THR A 48 -9.44 -9.40 -6.38
CA THR A 48 -8.21 -9.11 -7.13
C THR A 48 -7.19 -10.23 -6.93
N LYS A 49 -6.35 -10.48 -7.94
CA LYS A 49 -5.30 -11.50 -7.88
C LYS A 49 -4.42 -11.28 -6.64
N CYS A 50 -4.25 -12.31 -5.82
CA CYS A 50 -3.44 -12.26 -4.60
C CYS A 50 -3.02 -13.67 -4.14
N GLN A 51 -1.99 -13.76 -3.30
CA GLN A 51 -1.64 -15.01 -2.61
C GLN A 51 -2.28 -15.10 -1.23
N VAL A 52 -2.79 -16.29 -0.91
CA VAL A 52 -3.37 -16.64 0.39
C VAL A 52 -2.73 -17.93 0.91
N SER A 53 -2.81 -18.19 2.21
CA SER A 53 -2.30 -19.45 2.77
C SER A 53 -3.26 -20.61 2.52
N LEU A 54 -2.73 -21.81 2.31
CA LEU A 54 -3.56 -23.02 2.14
C LEU A 54 -4.49 -23.26 3.33
N SER A 55 -4.04 -22.93 4.54
CA SER A 55 -4.84 -23.06 5.76
C SER A 55 -6.16 -22.26 5.71
N VAL A 56 -6.18 -21.13 5.00
CA VAL A 56 -7.39 -20.31 4.86
C VAL A 56 -8.28 -20.86 3.74
N CYS A 57 -7.70 -21.40 2.66
CA CYS A 57 -8.47 -22.15 1.67
C CYS A 57 -9.14 -23.38 2.28
N GLU A 58 -8.42 -24.15 3.12
CA GLU A 58 -8.97 -25.28 3.88
C GLU A 58 -10.11 -24.84 4.81
N LEU A 59 -9.97 -23.68 5.47
CA LEU A 59 -11.01 -23.12 6.34
C LEU A 59 -12.26 -22.73 5.54
N VAL A 60 -12.09 -22.07 4.39
CA VAL A 60 -13.21 -21.72 3.50
C VAL A 60 -13.91 -22.99 3.01
N ASN A 61 -13.16 -24.01 2.57
CA ASN A 61 -13.74 -25.30 2.17
C ASN A 61 -14.53 -25.96 3.31
N LEU A 62 -14.03 -25.91 4.55
CA LEU A 62 -14.75 -26.40 5.72
C LEU A 62 -16.07 -25.64 5.92
N ILE A 63 -16.03 -24.30 5.84
CA ILE A 63 -17.21 -23.45 5.95
C ILE A 63 -18.27 -23.84 4.91
N TYR A 64 -17.90 -23.95 3.63
CA TYR A 64 -18.84 -24.34 2.58
C TYR A 64 -19.41 -25.73 2.79
N LYS A 65 -18.58 -26.73 3.17
CA LYS A 65 -19.07 -28.08 3.50
C LYS A 65 -20.08 -28.08 4.64
N THR A 66 -19.80 -27.35 5.71
CA THR A 66 -20.73 -27.22 6.85
C THR A 66 -22.03 -26.52 6.46
N MET A 67 -21.98 -25.52 5.57
CA MET A 67 -23.19 -24.85 5.05
C MET A 67 -24.01 -25.74 4.13
N GLU A 68 -23.37 -26.54 3.28
CA GLU A 68 -24.07 -27.54 2.45
C GLU A 68 -24.75 -28.61 3.31
N GLU A 69 -24.08 -29.13 4.34
CA GLU A 69 -24.65 -30.07 5.31
C GLU A 69 -25.86 -29.47 6.05
N ALA A 70 -25.79 -28.17 6.40
CA ALA A 70 -26.90 -27.45 7.02
C ALA A 70 -28.14 -27.36 6.11
N CYS A 71 -27.98 -27.33 4.79
CA CYS A 71 -29.12 -27.27 3.86
C CYS A 71 -29.92 -28.58 3.80
N VAL A 72 -29.28 -29.72 4.08
CA VAL A 72 -29.92 -31.05 4.02
C VAL A 72 -30.40 -31.55 5.38
N SER A 73 -30.07 -30.81 6.45
CA SER A 73 -30.37 -31.19 7.83
C SER A 73 -31.74 -30.69 8.29
N SER A 74 -32.21 -31.15 9.46
CA SER A 74 -33.40 -30.56 10.08
C SER A 74 -33.11 -29.13 10.60
N GLU A 75 -34.17 -28.35 10.82
CA GLU A 75 -34.09 -26.94 11.24
C GLU A 75 -33.15 -26.71 12.45
N ASP A 76 -33.34 -27.47 13.53
CA ASP A 76 -32.49 -27.38 14.74
C ASP A 76 -31.00 -27.65 14.48
N PHE A 77 -30.69 -28.57 13.56
CA PHE A 77 -29.30 -28.88 13.20
C PHE A 77 -28.73 -27.84 12.24
N ALA A 78 -29.53 -27.33 11.30
CA ALA A 78 -29.14 -26.27 10.39
C ALA A 78 -28.74 -25.00 11.14
N GLU A 79 -29.50 -24.62 12.18
CA GLU A 79 -29.17 -23.48 13.04
C GLU A 79 -27.83 -23.68 13.77
N LYS A 80 -27.60 -24.85 14.38
CA LYS A 80 -26.34 -25.18 15.07
C LYS A 80 -25.13 -25.18 14.12
N LEU A 81 -25.29 -25.71 12.91
CA LEU A 81 -24.23 -25.71 11.90
C LEU A 81 -23.93 -24.28 11.43
N PHE A 82 -24.95 -23.44 11.25
CA PHE A 82 -24.76 -22.03 10.92
C PHE A 82 -24.01 -21.28 12.04
N HIS A 83 -24.39 -21.48 13.31
CA HIS A 83 -23.65 -20.92 14.44
C HIS A 83 -22.21 -21.44 14.51
N THR A 84 -21.98 -22.70 14.15
CA THR A 84 -20.63 -23.28 14.06
C THR A 84 -19.79 -22.54 13.01
N VAL A 85 -20.34 -22.24 11.83
CA VAL A 85 -19.68 -21.42 10.80
C VAL A 85 -19.36 -20.02 11.32
N ARG A 86 -20.31 -19.36 12.00
CA ARG A 86 -20.07 -18.06 12.63
C ARG A 86 -18.96 -18.12 13.69
N ASN A 87 -18.90 -19.20 14.48
CA ASN A 87 -17.83 -19.41 15.46
C ASN A 87 -16.46 -19.63 14.80
N LEU A 88 -16.39 -20.40 13.69
CA LEU A 88 -15.16 -20.59 12.93
C LEU A 88 -14.60 -19.27 12.40
N LEU A 89 -15.47 -18.43 11.80
CA LEU A 89 -15.12 -17.09 11.35
C LEU A 89 -14.68 -16.19 12.51
N SER A 90 -15.38 -16.28 13.65
CA SER A 90 -15.06 -15.48 14.83
C SER A 90 -13.70 -15.86 15.44
N MET A 91 -13.40 -17.15 15.54
CA MET A 91 -12.11 -17.63 16.05
C MET A 91 -10.94 -17.13 15.21
N TYR A 92 -11.10 -17.06 13.88
CA TYR A 92 -10.03 -16.60 13.00
C TYR A 92 -9.53 -15.20 13.38
N TRP A 93 -10.43 -14.22 13.52
CA TRP A 93 -10.01 -12.84 13.79
C TRP A 93 -9.50 -12.62 15.22
N HIS A 94 -9.96 -13.41 16.20
CA HIS A 94 -9.45 -13.32 17.58
C HIS A 94 -8.06 -13.95 17.74
N ILE A 95 -7.80 -15.06 17.03
CA ILE A 95 -6.58 -15.86 17.27
C ILE A 95 -5.40 -15.29 16.49
N ILE A 96 -5.60 -14.88 15.24
CA ILE A 96 -4.49 -14.51 14.33
C ILE A 96 -3.58 -13.40 14.89
N PRO A 97 -4.10 -12.27 15.43
CA PRO A 97 -3.25 -11.22 15.98
C PRO A 97 -2.37 -11.67 17.15
N THR A 98 -2.89 -12.58 17.99
CA THR A 98 -2.18 -13.08 19.18
C THR A 98 -1.19 -14.17 18.81
N ALA A 99 -1.65 -15.17 18.04
CA ALA A 99 -0.88 -16.37 17.69
C ALA A 99 0.33 -16.06 16.80
N HIS A 100 0.22 -15.08 15.90
CA HIS A 100 1.29 -14.73 14.97
C HIS A 100 2.02 -13.44 15.33
N SER A 101 1.77 -12.88 16.51
CA SER A 101 2.32 -11.57 16.94
C SER A 101 3.84 -11.45 16.74
N GLN A 102 4.60 -12.47 17.14
CA GLN A 102 6.07 -12.52 16.99
C GLN A 102 6.49 -12.70 15.53
N THR A 103 5.79 -13.55 14.77
CA THR A 103 6.11 -13.82 13.36
C THR A 103 5.81 -12.61 12.47
N ILE A 104 4.72 -11.89 12.75
CA ILE A 104 4.33 -10.64 12.10
C ILE A 104 5.40 -9.56 12.30
N ALA A 105 6.00 -9.49 13.49
CA ALA A 105 7.04 -8.52 13.80
C ALA A 105 8.35 -8.78 13.05
N ASN A 106 8.66 -10.05 12.78
CA ASN A 106 9.98 -10.47 12.31
C ASN A 106 10.04 -10.79 10.81
N ILE A 107 8.91 -11.13 10.17
CA ILE A 107 8.87 -11.57 8.76
C ILE A 107 7.90 -10.70 7.95
N PRO A 108 8.40 -9.84 7.03
CA PRO A 108 7.58 -8.88 6.28
C PRO A 108 6.44 -9.52 5.47
N ASP A 109 6.67 -10.71 4.94
CA ASP A 109 5.74 -11.46 4.09
C ASP A 109 4.46 -11.87 4.84
N HIS A 110 4.59 -12.15 6.14
CA HIS A 110 3.51 -12.72 6.94
C HIS A 110 2.39 -11.72 7.20
N ALA A 111 2.72 -10.44 7.41
CA ALA A 111 1.73 -9.40 7.58
C ALA A 111 0.90 -9.19 6.30
N ALA A 112 1.55 -9.22 5.13
CA ALA A 112 0.90 -9.13 3.84
C ALA A 112 -0.01 -10.34 3.56
N LEU A 113 0.47 -11.55 3.87
CA LEU A 113 -0.29 -12.77 3.71
C LEU A 113 -1.52 -12.82 4.64
N ILE A 114 -1.39 -12.39 5.89
CA ILE A 114 -2.51 -12.29 6.84
C ILE A 114 -3.56 -11.27 6.36
N HIS A 115 -3.11 -10.14 5.79
CA HIS A 115 -4.03 -9.19 5.18
C HIS A 115 -4.84 -9.83 4.05
N ASN A 116 -4.17 -10.47 3.08
CA ASN A 116 -4.85 -11.13 1.97
C ASN A 116 -5.80 -12.23 2.44
N ASN A 117 -5.35 -13.07 3.38
CA ASN A 117 -6.17 -14.10 3.99
C ASN A 117 -7.46 -13.54 4.59
N ALA A 118 -7.35 -12.44 5.34
CA ALA A 118 -8.50 -11.77 5.94
C ALA A 118 -9.43 -11.17 4.88
N VAL A 119 -8.89 -10.55 3.83
CA VAL A 119 -9.69 -10.02 2.72
C VAL A 119 -10.42 -11.15 1.97
N TYR A 120 -9.73 -12.25 1.70
CA TYR A 120 -10.28 -13.43 1.05
C TYR A 120 -11.39 -14.08 1.89
N LEU A 121 -11.14 -14.32 3.18
CA LEU A 121 -12.15 -14.89 4.07
C LEU A 121 -13.35 -13.96 4.26
N ALA A 122 -13.11 -12.65 4.36
CA ALA A 122 -14.18 -11.66 4.44
C ALA A 122 -15.03 -11.63 3.17
N HIS A 123 -14.41 -11.74 1.99
CA HIS A 123 -15.11 -11.83 0.71
C HIS A 123 -16.12 -12.99 0.71
N HIS A 124 -15.70 -14.18 1.13
CA HIS A 124 -16.60 -15.32 1.28
C HIS A 124 -17.68 -15.07 2.34
N ALA A 125 -17.32 -14.54 3.51
CA ALA A 125 -18.27 -14.24 4.58
C ALA A 125 -19.38 -13.26 4.15
N PHE A 126 -19.07 -12.27 3.31
CA PHE A 126 -20.06 -11.35 2.76
C PHE A 126 -21.06 -12.04 1.82
N LEU A 127 -20.64 -13.10 1.13
CA LEU A 127 -21.45 -13.80 0.14
C LEU A 127 -22.27 -14.96 0.75
N LEU A 128 -21.88 -15.49 1.92
CA LEU A 128 -22.55 -16.64 2.55
C LEU A 128 -24.06 -16.43 2.73
N GLY A 129 -24.47 -15.26 3.23
CA GLY A 129 -25.88 -14.95 3.45
C GLY A 129 -26.68 -15.01 2.14
N HIS A 130 -26.16 -14.43 1.06
CA HIS A 130 -26.81 -14.45 -0.24
C HIS A 130 -26.92 -15.88 -0.81
N HIS A 131 -25.84 -16.67 -0.72
CA HIS A 131 -25.81 -18.03 -1.26
C HIS A 131 -26.75 -19.01 -0.55
N TYR A 132 -26.93 -18.87 0.76
CA TYR A 132 -27.57 -19.91 1.58
C TYR A 132 -28.91 -19.51 2.20
N LYS A 133 -29.27 -18.22 2.25
CA LYS A 133 -30.50 -17.75 2.89
C LYS A 133 -31.77 -18.46 2.38
N ASN A 134 -31.86 -18.74 1.07
CA ASN A 134 -33.04 -19.39 0.48
C ASN A 134 -32.96 -20.92 0.45
N ARG A 135 -31.80 -21.49 0.79
CA ARG A 135 -31.54 -22.94 0.75
C ARG A 135 -31.59 -23.59 2.12
N LEU A 136 -31.43 -22.79 3.18
CA LEU A 136 -31.44 -23.28 4.54
C LEU A 136 -32.88 -23.49 5.04
N PRO A 137 -33.18 -24.63 5.68
CA PRO A 137 -34.48 -24.92 6.28
C PRO A 137 -34.62 -24.22 7.64
N ILE A 138 -34.39 -22.90 7.69
CA ILE A 138 -34.42 -22.10 8.92
C ILE A 138 -35.60 -21.11 8.81
N SER A 139 -36.49 -21.12 9.80
CA SER A 139 -37.55 -20.13 9.89
C SER A 139 -36.97 -18.72 10.01
N SER A 140 -37.32 -17.87 9.05
CA SER A 140 -36.90 -16.46 8.97
C SER A 140 -37.35 -15.58 10.15
N GLN A 141 -38.18 -16.11 11.06
CA GLN A 141 -38.69 -15.38 12.22
C GLN A 141 -37.71 -15.33 13.40
N THR A 142 -36.71 -16.24 13.46
CA THR A 142 -35.88 -16.43 14.66
C THR A 142 -34.44 -15.92 14.49
N THR A 143 -33.83 -16.11 13.33
CA THR A 143 -32.38 -15.89 13.15
C THR A 143 -32.06 -15.21 11.82
N THR A 144 -31.34 -14.08 11.86
CA THR A 144 -30.85 -13.42 10.64
C THR A 144 -29.65 -14.19 10.08
N ILE A 145 -29.82 -14.82 8.92
CA ILE A 145 -28.77 -15.58 8.22
C ILE A 145 -27.83 -14.59 7.51
N THR A 146 -26.87 -14.07 8.28
CA THR A 146 -25.81 -13.19 7.78
C THR A 146 -24.49 -13.45 8.49
N ALA A 147 -23.39 -13.21 7.78
CA ALA A 147 -22.03 -13.18 8.33
C ALA A 147 -21.29 -11.89 7.96
N VAL A 148 -22.03 -10.84 7.55
CA VAL A 148 -21.47 -9.56 7.12
C VAL A 148 -20.76 -8.83 8.26
N ASP A 149 -21.31 -8.92 9.47
CA ASP A 149 -20.71 -8.43 10.70
C ASP A 149 -19.31 -9.04 10.94
N LEU A 150 -19.21 -10.36 10.80
CA LEU A 150 -17.95 -11.09 10.94
C LEU A 150 -16.98 -10.79 9.79
N GLY A 151 -17.47 -10.71 8.56
CA GLY A 151 -16.67 -10.33 7.39
C GLY A 151 -16.03 -8.95 7.57
N TYR A 152 -16.77 -7.97 8.13
CA TYR A 152 -16.22 -6.67 8.47
C TYR A 152 -15.11 -6.77 9.52
N MET A 153 -15.36 -7.49 10.62
CA MET A 153 -14.39 -7.65 11.71
C MET A 153 -13.10 -8.33 11.26
N ILE A 154 -13.21 -9.39 10.45
CA ILE A 154 -12.06 -10.12 9.88
C ILE A 154 -11.23 -9.17 9.01
N ARG A 155 -11.88 -8.49 8.05
CA ARG A 155 -11.19 -7.57 7.13
C ARG A 155 -10.50 -6.44 7.90
N SER A 156 -11.20 -5.83 8.85
CA SER A 156 -10.65 -4.76 9.70
C SER A 156 -9.41 -5.21 10.47
N THR A 157 -9.49 -6.40 11.08
CA THR A 157 -8.35 -7.00 11.81
C THR A 157 -7.16 -7.25 10.91
N GLY A 158 -7.36 -7.84 9.72
CA GLY A 158 -6.29 -8.05 8.74
C GLY A 158 -5.63 -6.75 8.26
N CYS A 159 -6.44 -5.72 8.01
CA CYS A 159 -5.94 -4.38 7.69
C CYS A 159 -5.10 -3.80 8.84
N ASN A 160 -5.57 -3.89 10.08
CA ASN A 160 -4.85 -3.36 11.25
C ASN A 160 -3.51 -4.06 11.47
N VAL A 161 -3.44 -5.38 11.28
CA VAL A 161 -2.19 -6.14 11.35
C VAL A 161 -1.17 -5.64 10.33
N PHE A 162 -1.61 -5.46 9.08
CA PHE A 162 -0.73 -4.98 8.02
C PHE A 162 -0.31 -3.52 8.19
N LEU A 163 -1.23 -2.64 8.60
CA LEU A 163 -0.93 -1.24 8.91
C LEU A 163 0.06 -1.10 10.07
N LYS A 164 -0.02 -1.96 11.09
CA LYS A 164 0.97 -2.00 12.18
C LYS A 164 2.36 -2.40 11.66
N SER A 165 2.43 -3.39 10.75
CA SER A 165 3.69 -3.76 10.10
C SER A 165 4.26 -2.63 9.25
N MET A 166 3.41 -1.95 8.47
CA MET A 166 3.75 -0.76 7.69
C MET A 166 4.32 0.36 8.56
N LEU A 167 3.72 0.62 9.73
CA LEU A 167 4.22 1.60 10.69
C LEU A 167 5.61 1.22 11.22
N ASN A 168 5.84 -0.05 11.54
CA ASN A 168 7.15 -0.52 11.99
C ASN A 168 8.22 -0.32 10.90
N HIS A 169 7.91 -0.64 9.64
CA HIS A 169 8.82 -0.41 8.52
C HIS A 169 9.08 1.08 8.29
N LYS A 170 8.06 1.93 8.37
CA LYS A 170 8.23 3.39 8.31
C LYS A 170 9.17 3.89 9.42
N ASN A 171 8.94 3.49 10.66
CA ASN A 171 9.77 3.89 11.80
C ASN A 171 11.22 3.42 11.63
N HIS A 172 11.43 2.21 11.10
CA HIS A 172 12.77 1.70 10.80
C HIS A 172 13.48 2.55 9.73
N LEU A 173 12.79 2.89 8.64
CA LEU A 173 13.34 3.75 7.58
C LEU A 173 13.71 5.14 8.12
N GLN A 174 12.84 5.75 8.94
CA GLN A 174 13.11 7.04 9.58
C GLN A 174 14.28 6.97 10.56
N ASP A 175 14.43 5.87 11.31
CA ASP A 175 15.57 5.65 12.20
C ASP A 175 16.89 5.53 11.43
N LEU A 176 16.91 4.87 10.27
CA LEU A 176 18.09 4.81 9.41
C LEU A 176 18.52 6.21 8.95
N ILE A 177 17.57 7.04 8.48
CA ILE A 177 17.86 8.42 8.07
C ILE A 177 18.37 9.24 9.25
N ARG A 178 17.67 9.21 10.39
CA ARG A 178 18.09 9.92 11.63
C ARG A 178 19.53 9.60 12.01
N LYS A 179 19.90 8.32 12.09
CA LYS A 179 21.27 7.88 12.40
C LYS A 179 22.29 8.36 11.36
N GLY A 180 21.89 8.38 10.08
CA GLY A 180 22.73 8.89 9.00
C GLY A 180 23.02 10.38 9.15
N VAL A 181 22.00 11.18 9.49
CA VAL A 181 22.14 12.62 9.76
C VAL A 181 23.03 12.86 10.98
N GLU A 182 22.75 12.20 12.11
CA GLU A 182 23.54 12.32 13.34
C GLU A 182 25.02 11.97 13.11
N ALA A 183 25.30 10.91 12.36
CA ALA A 183 26.66 10.50 12.03
C ALA A 183 27.37 11.47 11.05
N ALA A 184 26.64 12.04 10.09
CA ALA A 184 27.18 13.02 9.16
C ALA A 184 27.58 14.33 9.87
N SER A 185 26.82 14.75 10.89
CA SER A 185 27.17 15.93 11.70
C SER A 185 28.43 15.73 12.56
N LEU A 186 28.82 14.50 12.86
CA LEU A 186 29.92 14.17 13.78
C LEU A 186 31.25 13.85 13.07
N LYS A 187 31.27 13.57 11.76
CA LYS A 187 32.46 13.09 11.04
C LYS A 187 32.89 14.02 9.91
N TRP A 188 34.05 14.65 10.09
CA TRP A 188 34.83 15.32 9.05
C TRP A 188 36.12 14.52 8.77
N GLU A 189 36.01 13.27 8.32
CA GLU A 189 37.17 12.51 7.82
C GLU A 189 37.04 12.33 6.29
N GLU A 190 37.98 12.93 5.56
CA GLU A 190 38.06 13.06 4.09
C GLU A 190 38.07 11.74 3.30
N THR A 191 38.15 10.58 3.97
CA THR A 191 38.31 9.27 3.30
C THR A 191 37.09 8.34 3.39
N SER A 192 36.00 8.73 4.06
CA SER A 192 34.86 7.84 4.29
C SER A 192 33.61 8.20 3.46
N VAL A 193 32.88 7.18 3.00
CA VAL A 193 31.58 7.33 2.33
C VAL A 193 30.63 8.10 3.25
N ASN A 194 29.91 9.09 2.70
CA ASN A 194 28.99 9.93 3.45
C ASN A 194 27.98 9.08 4.27
N PRO A 195 27.90 9.24 5.61
CA PRO A 195 27.01 8.44 6.45
C PRO A 195 25.54 8.52 6.06
N LEU A 196 25.06 9.70 5.64
CA LEU A 196 23.69 9.88 5.15
C LEU A 196 23.46 9.11 3.84
N GLN A 197 24.43 9.12 2.93
CA GLN A 197 24.38 8.33 1.71
C GLN A 197 24.27 6.83 2.00
N MET A 198 25.05 6.33 2.97
CA MET A 198 24.96 4.92 3.42
C MET A 198 23.57 4.61 4.00
N SER A 199 23.02 5.49 4.82
CA SER A 199 21.66 5.34 5.37
C SER A 199 20.58 5.32 4.29
N VAL A 200 20.69 6.17 3.27
CA VAL A 200 19.78 6.18 2.11
C VAL A 200 19.89 4.89 1.31
N GLN A 201 21.10 4.39 1.07
CA GLN A 201 21.31 3.09 0.43
C GLN A 201 20.71 1.95 1.26
N ASN A 202 20.81 2.00 2.59
CA ASN A 202 20.19 1.02 3.47
C ASN A 202 18.66 1.08 3.42
N CYS A 203 18.08 2.29 3.31
CA CYS A 203 16.64 2.46 3.08
C CYS A 203 16.20 1.81 1.76
N LEU A 204 16.94 2.05 0.66
CA LEU A 204 16.67 1.44 -0.65
C LEU A 204 16.81 -0.08 -0.63
N LYS A 205 17.81 -0.62 0.08
CA LYS A 205 17.95 -2.06 0.31
C LYS A 205 16.77 -2.63 1.08
N HIS A 206 16.29 -1.94 2.12
CA HIS A 206 15.12 -2.36 2.89
C HIS A 206 13.85 -2.35 2.03
N LEU A 207 13.60 -1.28 1.28
CA LEU A 207 12.48 -1.19 0.34
C LEU A 207 12.52 -2.28 -0.73
N THR A 208 13.72 -2.60 -1.27
CA THR A 208 13.89 -3.70 -2.23
C THR A 208 13.58 -5.07 -1.61
N LYS A 209 13.93 -5.30 -0.33
CA LYS A 209 13.52 -6.51 0.38
C LYS A 209 12.00 -6.61 0.48
N LEU A 210 11.32 -5.51 0.81
CA LEU A 210 9.85 -5.44 0.86
C LEU A 210 9.21 -5.64 -0.52
N LYS A 211 9.80 -5.09 -1.59
CA LYS A 211 9.38 -5.40 -2.98
C LYS A 211 9.33 -6.90 -3.21
N ASN A 212 10.45 -7.58 -2.95
CA ASN A 212 10.59 -9.00 -3.25
C ASN A 212 9.61 -9.87 -2.44
N ALA A 213 9.33 -9.46 -1.20
CA ALA A 213 8.34 -10.06 -0.33
C ALA A 213 6.90 -9.85 -0.80
N TRP A 214 6.53 -8.60 -1.08
CA TRP A 214 5.12 -8.21 -1.22
C TRP A 214 4.59 -8.28 -2.65
N MET A 215 5.44 -8.09 -3.66
CA MET A 215 5.01 -7.97 -5.06
C MET A 215 4.29 -9.24 -5.57
N LYS A 216 4.67 -10.42 -5.08
CA LYS A 216 4.01 -11.69 -5.43
C LYS A 216 2.78 -11.98 -4.57
N ILE A 217 2.71 -11.39 -3.38
CA ILE A 217 1.68 -11.69 -2.39
C ILE A 217 0.48 -10.76 -2.58
N LEU A 218 0.69 -9.44 -2.49
CA LEU A 218 -0.37 -8.45 -2.44
C LEU A 218 -1.00 -8.21 -3.83
N PRO A 219 -2.29 -7.82 -3.87
CA PRO A 219 -2.86 -7.19 -5.06
C PRO A 219 -2.04 -5.97 -5.49
N ARG A 220 -1.92 -5.76 -6.80
CA ARG A 220 -1.09 -4.67 -7.38
C ARG A 220 -1.40 -3.29 -6.80
N SER A 221 -2.68 -2.95 -6.64
CA SER A 221 -3.11 -1.67 -6.06
C SER A 221 -2.66 -1.50 -4.61
N VAL A 222 -2.82 -2.54 -3.79
CA VAL A 222 -2.39 -2.55 -2.39
C VAL A 222 -0.87 -2.49 -2.30
N TYR A 223 -0.16 -3.23 -3.16
CA TYR A 223 1.29 -3.20 -3.26
C TYR A 223 1.80 -1.79 -3.58
N CYS A 224 1.36 -1.19 -4.69
CA CYS A 224 1.81 0.13 -5.14
C CYS A 224 1.58 1.20 -4.07
N LYS A 225 0.38 1.21 -3.46
CA LYS A 225 0.06 2.13 -2.37
C LYS A 225 0.97 1.92 -1.15
N SER A 226 1.23 0.68 -0.77
CA SER A 226 2.05 0.34 0.39
C SER A 226 3.52 0.71 0.18
N ILE A 227 4.15 0.21 -0.90
CA ILE A 227 5.55 0.49 -1.18
C ILE A 227 5.78 1.97 -1.49
N GLY A 228 4.82 2.62 -2.17
CA GLY A 228 4.85 4.06 -2.46
C GLY A 228 4.74 4.91 -1.20
N THR A 229 3.87 4.54 -0.26
CA THR A 229 3.77 5.24 1.04
C THR A 229 5.09 5.15 1.83
N LEU A 230 5.75 3.98 1.85
CA LEU A 230 7.03 3.81 2.54
C LEU A 230 8.16 4.58 1.86
N ALA A 231 8.29 4.46 0.54
CA ALA A 231 9.28 5.22 -0.23
C ALA A 231 9.05 6.74 -0.07
N GLY A 232 7.78 7.17 -0.14
CA GLY A 232 7.36 8.55 0.08
C GLY A 232 7.72 9.07 1.47
N SER A 233 7.72 8.22 2.50
CA SER A 233 8.15 8.66 3.84
C SER A 233 9.65 8.97 3.93
N VAL A 234 10.49 8.26 3.16
CA VAL A 234 11.93 8.54 3.06
C VAL A 234 12.18 9.82 2.26
N VAL A 235 11.48 9.95 1.12
CA VAL A 235 11.53 11.15 0.27
C VAL A 235 11.09 12.37 1.07
N GLU A 236 9.96 12.28 1.76
CA GLU A 236 9.42 13.37 2.57
C GLU A 236 10.38 13.81 3.67
N ASP A 237 10.94 12.86 4.44
CA ASP A 237 11.89 13.18 5.52
C ASP A 237 13.13 13.91 4.99
N LEU A 238 13.71 13.45 3.88
CA LEU A 238 14.90 14.07 3.29
C LEU A 238 14.60 15.43 2.65
N VAL A 239 13.51 15.54 1.87
CA VAL A 239 13.12 16.81 1.25
C VAL A 239 12.88 17.87 2.31
N LEU A 240 12.12 17.54 3.37
CA LEU A 240 11.84 18.51 4.44
C LEU A 240 13.10 18.92 5.20
N ARG A 241 14.04 18.00 5.45
CA ARG A 241 15.31 18.34 6.09
C ARG A 241 16.17 19.25 5.24
N VAL A 242 16.30 18.97 3.94
CA VAL A 242 17.11 19.79 3.03
C VAL A 242 16.51 21.19 2.87
N VAL A 243 15.18 21.28 2.75
CA VAL A 243 14.47 22.57 2.65
C VAL A 243 14.59 23.39 3.94
N ALA A 244 14.91 22.79 5.08
CA ALA A 244 15.07 23.46 6.36
C ALA A 244 16.52 23.85 6.70
N LEU A 245 17.50 23.55 5.83
CA LEU A 245 18.90 23.91 6.05
C LEU A 245 19.10 25.43 5.90
N GLU A 246 19.71 26.06 6.90
CA GLU A 246 19.96 27.52 6.89
C GLU A 246 21.05 27.93 5.89
N GLU A 247 22.10 27.13 5.77
CA GLU A 247 23.22 27.34 4.85
C GLU A 247 23.59 26.00 4.19
N ILE A 248 23.93 26.05 2.91
CA ILE A 248 24.36 24.90 2.11
C ILE A 248 25.59 25.33 1.31
N SER A 249 26.74 24.74 1.63
CA SER A 249 27.97 24.93 0.86
C SER A 249 27.89 24.22 -0.51
N THR A 250 28.78 24.58 -1.44
CA THR A 250 28.84 23.94 -2.77
C THR A 250 29.08 22.43 -2.67
N ASP A 251 29.95 22.00 -1.76
CA ASP A 251 30.28 20.58 -1.58
C ASP A 251 29.09 19.81 -0.97
N GLU A 252 28.37 20.42 -0.01
CA GLU A 252 27.14 19.86 0.55
C GLU A 252 26.03 19.77 -0.51
N ALA A 253 25.87 20.79 -1.36
CA ALA A 253 24.90 20.75 -2.45
C ALA A 253 25.18 19.58 -3.40
N ILE A 254 26.45 19.35 -3.78
CA ILE A 254 26.86 18.22 -4.61
C ILE A 254 26.57 16.89 -3.89
N ALA A 255 26.91 16.78 -2.61
CA ALA A 255 26.64 15.58 -1.82
C ALA A 255 25.13 15.29 -1.73
N LEU A 256 24.31 16.31 -1.48
CA LEU A 256 22.85 16.20 -1.41
C LEU A 256 22.26 15.81 -2.77
N ILE A 257 22.71 16.41 -3.88
CA ILE A 257 22.30 16.02 -5.23
C ILE A 257 22.56 14.53 -5.45
N ASN A 258 23.75 14.04 -5.12
CA ASN A 258 24.10 12.63 -5.27
C ASN A 258 23.18 11.72 -4.43
N ILE A 259 22.89 12.12 -3.19
CA ILE A 259 22.01 11.38 -2.27
C ILE A 259 20.56 11.34 -2.79
N LEU A 260 20.01 12.47 -3.22
CA LEU A 260 18.65 12.57 -3.71
C LEU A 260 18.51 11.86 -5.08
N SER A 261 19.52 11.93 -5.93
CA SER A 261 19.57 11.23 -7.23
C SER A 261 19.61 9.71 -7.08
N LEU A 262 20.15 9.18 -5.97
CA LEU A 262 20.03 7.75 -5.65
C LEU A 262 18.56 7.35 -5.46
N LEU A 263 17.75 8.18 -4.82
CA LEU A 263 16.32 7.93 -4.66
C LEU A 263 15.59 8.05 -6.00
N GLU A 264 15.88 9.11 -6.77
CA GLU A 264 15.27 9.34 -8.08
C GLU A 264 15.47 8.15 -9.03
N SER A 265 16.68 7.59 -9.06
CA SER A 265 17.05 6.47 -9.94
C SER A 265 16.54 5.11 -9.45
N ASN A 266 16.41 4.89 -8.15
CA ASN A 266 16.11 3.56 -7.59
C ASN A 266 14.64 3.35 -7.21
N ILE A 267 13.93 4.37 -6.74
CA ILE A 267 12.51 4.24 -6.35
C ILE A 267 11.62 3.76 -7.50
N PRO A 268 11.78 4.24 -8.75
CA PRO A 268 10.96 3.75 -9.87
C PRO A 268 11.09 2.24 -10.07
N ASN A 269 12.26 1.66 -9.80
CA ASN A 269 12.50 0.22 -9.93
C ASN A 269 11.70 -0.60 -8.91
N LEU A 270 11.19 0.02 -7.83
CA LEU A 270 10.30 -0.65 -6.88
C LEU A 270 8.96 -1.03 -7.53
N PHE A 271 8.55 -0.33 -8.57
CA PHE A 271 7.26 -0.54 -9.23
C PHE A 271 7.35 -1.41 -10.49
N SER A 272 8.54 -1.64 -11.04
CA SER A 272 8.71 -2.49 -12.23
C SER A 272 8.26 -3.93 -11.95
N SER A 273 7.29 -4.41 -12.75
CA SER A 273 6.75 -5.77 -12.75
C SER A 273 6.52 -6.21 -14.20
N ASP A 274 6.72 -7.50 -14.46
CA ASP A 274 6.68 -8.07 -15.81
C ASP A 274 5.25 -8.22 -16.39
N ASP A 275 4.20 -8.08 -15.57
CA ASP A 275 2.88 -8.67 -15.87
C ASP A 275 1.65 -7.73 -15.98
N GLU A 276 1.72 -6.40 -15.79
CA GLU A 276 0.48 -5.58 -15.78
C GLU A 276 0.56 -4.15 -16.34
N HIS A 277 -0.61 -3.71 -16.85
CA HIS A 277 -0.95 -2.46 -17.56
C HIS A 277 -0.84 -1.14 -16.77
N VAL A 278 -0.45 -1.14 -15.49
CA VAL A 278 -0.29 0.10 -14.73
C VAL A 278 1.07 0.69 -15.02
N SER A 279 1.09 1.88 -15.61
CA SER A 279 2.33 2.56 -15.94
C SER A 279 3.13 2.87 -14.67
N GLN A 280 4.46 2.75 -14.74
CA GLN A 280 5.35 3.14 -13.64
C GLN A 280 5.09 4.58 -13.17
N ALA A 281 4.71 5.47 -14.08
CA ALA A 281 4.34 6.85 -13.80
C ALA A 281 3.09 6.97 -12.91
N GLU A 282 2.09 6.10 -13.09
CA GLU A 282 0.90 6.09 -12.22
C GLU A 282 1.24 5.59 -10.81
N ALA A 283 2.10 4.58 -10.71
CA ALA A 283 2.50 4.04 -9.40
C ALA A 283 3.35 5.05 -8.59
N LEU A 284 4.15 5.88 -9.26
CA LEU A 284 4.93 6.94 -8.62
C LEU A 284 4.05 8.03 -7.98
N LYS A 285 2.76 8.14 -8.34
CA LYS A 285 1.81 9.06 -7.67
C LYS A 285 1.58 8.71 -6.20
N GLU A 286 1.83 7.45 -5.82
CA GLU A 286 1.76 7.01 -4.43
C GLU A 286 2.97 7.48 -3.59
N VAL A 287 4.04 7.96 -4.23
CA VAL A 287 5.24 8.48 -3.56
C VAL A 287 5.04 9.96 -3.24
N ARG A 288 4.84 10.26 -1.96
CA ARG A 288 4.64 11.64 -1.49
C ARG A 288 5.87 12.53 -1.77
N LEU A 289 5.62 13.76 -2.19
CA LEU A 289 6.66 14.76 -2.54
C LEU A 289 7.62 14.34 -3.67
N TRP A 290 7.22 13.40 -4.52
CA TRP A 290 8.07 12.92 -5.62
C TRP A 290 8.50 14.00 -6.61
N GLU A 291 7.56 14.80 -7.13
CA GLU A 291 7.92 15.90 -8.05
C GLU A 291 8.73 16.99 -7.35
N LYS A 292 8.49 17.22 -6.05
CA LYS A 292 9.27 18.15 -5.23
C LYS A 292 10.71 17.66 -5.03
N LEU A 293 10.94 16.36 -4.88
CA LEU A 293 12.29 15.76 -4.84
C LEU A 293 13.06 16.04 -6.14
N LYS A 294 12.43 15.75 -7.29
CA LYS A 294 13.05 15.97 -8.61
C LYS A 294 13.39 17.43 -8.84
N GLU A 295 12.46 18.31 -8.46
CA GLU A 295 12.67 19.75 -8.56
C GLU A 295 13.77 20.23 -7.61
N LEU A 296 13.86 19.67 -6.39
CA LEU A 296 14.90 19.98 -5.41
C LEU A 296 16.31 19.63 -5.93
N ILE A 297 16.47 18.47 -6.57
CA ILE A 297 17.74 18.05 -7.18
C ILE A 297 18.24 19.11 -8.16
N ILE A 298 17.35 19.63 -9.00
CA ILE A 298 17.70 20.65 -9.98
C ILE A 298 17.99 21.98 -9.28
N VAL A 299 17.21 22.38 -8.27
CA VAL A 299 17.42 23.62 -7.52
C VAL A 299 18.79 23.67 -6.86
N LEU A 300 19.25 22.56 -6.26
CA LEU A 300 20.56 22.48 -5.62
C LEU A 300 21.73 22.66 -6.60
N GLY A 301 21.54 22.31 -7.88
CA GLY A 301 22.57 22.43 -8.93
C GLY A 301 22.38 23.61 -9.89
N ALA A 302 21.32 24.39 -9.73
CA ALA A 302 20.94 25.46 -10.63
C ALA A 302 21.69 26.77 -10.33
N SER A 303 21.85 27.64 -11.33
CA SER A 303 22.29 29.02 -11.11
C SER A 303 21.12 29.93 -10.69
N LEU A 304 21.42 31.13 -10.18
CA LEU A 304 20.38 32.15 -9.88
C LEU A 304 19.53 32.50 -11.12
N GLN A 305 20.11 32.47 -12.32
CA GLN A 305 19.38 32.71 -13.55
C GLN A 305 18.41 31.57 -13.84
N ASP A 306 18.87 30.33 -13.75
CA ASP A 306 18.03 29.15 -13.95
C ASP A 306 16.88 29.11 -12.94
N LEU A 307 17.12 29.49 -11.69
CA LEU A 307 16.06 29.58 -10.67
C LEU A 307 15.02 30.66 -11.00
N ASN A 308 15.46 31.82 -11.49
CA ASN A 308 14.55 32.86 -11.96
C ASN A 308 13.68 32.38 -13.13
N GLU A 309 14.30 31.67 -14.08
CA GLU A 309 13.60 31.06 -15.21
C GLU A 309 12.64 29.97 -14.74
N ARG A 310 13.02 29.08 -13.82
CA ARG A 310 12.13 28.01 -13.32
C ARG A 310 11.04 28.51 -12.38
N TRP A 311 11.18 29.70 -11.80
CA TRP A 311 10.10 30.38 -11.08
C TRP A 311 9.02 30.92 -12.03
N LEU A 312 9.40 31.43 -13.22
CA LEU A 312 8.53 32.12 -14.19
C LEU A 312 7.46 33.02 -13.54
N GLY A 313 7.84 33.84 -12.57
CA GLY A 313 6.90 34.74 -11.88
C GLY A 313 5.76 34.02 -11.15
N GLY A 314 6.01 32.82 -10.61
CA GLY A 314 5.04 32.01 -9.88
C GLY A 314 4.27 31.00 -10.75
N LYS A 315 4.63 30.85 -12.03
CA LYS A 315 3.98 29.92 -12.97
C LYS A 315 4.89 28.79 -13.45
N GLY A 316 6.15 28.78 -13.04
CA GLY A 316 7.11 27.78 -13.48
C GLY A 316 7.08 26.50 -12.63
N PRO A 317 7.82 25.45 -13.03
CA PRO A 317 7.84 24.16 -12.34
C PRO A 317 8.22 24.28 -10.85
N LEU A 318 9.02 25.28 -10.50
CA LEU A 318 9.44 25.54 -9.12
C LEU A 318 8.25 25.97 -8.25
N ALA A 319 7.39 26.85 -8.78
CA ALA A 319 6.22 27.37 -8.07
C ALA A 319 5.09 26.34 -7.90
N HIS A 320 5.09 25.26 -8.71
CA HIS A 320 4.13 24.17 -8.56
C HIS A 320 4.46 23.25 -7.38
N ASN A 321 5.73 23.17 -7.00
CA ASN A 321 6.24 22.22 -5.99
C ASN A 321 6.69 22.88 -4.69
N PHE A 322 7.01 24.17 -4.72
CA PHE A 322 7.50 24.93 -3.57
C PHE A 322 6.66 26.19 -3.35
N THR A 323 6.48 26.53 -2.08
CA THR A 323 5.93 27.82 -1.69
C THR A 323 6.96 28.93 -1.92
N SER A 324 6.51 30.17 -2.11
CA SER A 324 7.39 31.33 -2.26
C SER A 324 8.39 31.47 -1.11
N ASP A 325 7.99 31.13 0.12
CA ASP A 325 8.85 31.21 1.30
C ASP A 325 9.92 30.12 1.31
N GLU A 326 9.58 28.89 0.93
CA GLU A 326 10.56 27.81 0.76
C GLU A 326 11.58 28.14 -0.32
N VAL A 327 11.16 28.72 -1.46
CA VAL A 327 12.08 29.11 -2.52
C VAL A 327 13.01 30.23 -2.05
N LYS A 328 12.48 31.26 -1.37
CA LYS A 328 13.30 32.33 -0.79
C LYS A 328 14.31 31.78 0.22
N HIS A 329 13.89 30.82 1.05
CA HIS A 329 14.76 30.18 2.03
C HIS A 329 15.88 29.39 1.34
N LEU A 330 15.56 28.52 0.39
CA LEU A 330 16.55 27.76 -0.38
C LEU A 330 17.56 28.66 -1.11
N ILE A 331 17.11 29.75 -1.73
CA ILE A 331 18.02 30.70 -2.40
C ILE A 331 18.97 31.36 -1.39
N LYS A 332 18.49 31.68 -0.19
CA LYS A 332 19.34 32.24 0.87
C LYS A 332 20.35 31.21 1.38
N ALA A 333 19.94 29.94 1.47
CA ALA A 333 20.79 28.85 1.94
C ALA A 333 21.91 28.49 0.95
N ILE A 334 21.61 28.46 -0.35
CA ILE A 334 22.56 28.04 -1.40
C ILE A 334 23.48 29.18 -1.85
N PHE A 335 22.99 30.43 -1.89
CA PHE A 335 23.74 31.55 -2.48
C PHE A 335 24.12 32.62 -1.46
N GLN A 336 25.38 33.05 -1.53
CA GLN A 336 25.89 34.20 -0.77
C GLN A 336 25.12 35.50 -1.04
N ASN A 337 25.19 36.43 -0.10
CA ASN A 337 24.49 37.70 -0.19
C ASN A 337 25.07 38.60 -1.29
N THR A 338 24.39 38.64 -2.43
CA THR A 338 24.76 39.46 -3.59
C THR A 338 23.57 40.29 -4.07
N GLU A 339 23.84 41.35 -4.81
CA GLU A 339 22.79 42.19 -5.40
C GLU A 339 21.88 41.38 -6.35
N ARG A 340 22.46 40.46 -7.14
CA ARG A 340 21.72 39.54 -8.01
C ARG A 340 20.76 38.65 -7.21
N ARG A 341 21.19 38.14 -6.06
CA ARG A 341 20.34 37.36 -5.14
C ARG A 341 19.18 38.22 -4.62
N ALA A 342 19.46 39.44 -4.16
CA ALA A 342 18.43 40.35 -3.64
C ALA A 342 17.38 40.71 -4.71
N GLN A 343 17.81 40.96 -5.94
CA GLN A 343 16.91 41.22 -7.07
C GLN A 343 16.00 40.03 -7.39
N LEU A 344 16.52 38.80 -7.33
CA LEU A 344 15.70 37.59 -7.52
C LEU A 344 14.70 37.41 -6.38
N LEU A 345 15.14 37.53 -5.12
CA LEU A 345 14.27 37.40 -3.95
C LEU A 345 13.11 38.40 -3.99
N ALA A 346 13.32 39.62 -4.50
CA ALA A 346 12.27 40.61 -4.67
C ALA A 346 11.21 40.23 -5.74
N LYS A 347 11.56 39.39 -6.71
CA LYS A 347 10.64 38.90 -7.77
C LYS A 347 9.79 37.71 -7.32
N ILE A 348 10.21 37.02 -6.27
CA ILE A 348 9.48 35.88 -5.70
C ILE A 348 8.51 36.45 -4.67
N LYS A 349 7.21 36.45 -4.98
CA LYS A 349 6.18 36.97 -4.07
C LYS A 349 5.58 35.85 -3.26
#